data_AF-A0A2N6DGV3-F1
#
_entry.id   AF-A0A2N6DGV3-F1
#
_cell.length_a   1.000
_cell.length_b   1.000
_cell.length_c   1.000
_cell.angle_alpha   90.00
_cell.angle_beta   90.00
_cell.angle_gamma   90.00
#
_symmetry.space_group_name_H-M   'P 1'
#
loop_
_entity.id
_entity.type
_entity.pdbx_description
1 polymer ?
#
loop_
_entity_poly.entity_id
_entity_poly.type
_entity_poly.pdbx_seq_one_letter_code
_entity_poly.pdbx_strand_id
1 'polypeptide(L)'
;MLQKLLLMMCCSLLLASAGGAAELPLVIRADNTELQPVLETSLVLPSALADSAQLNRRWLKRYQRQLPGLVKEALEPYGYFDSHTTSRLVEDTAGGKHLEVDIQCGEPLRITRLELDLAGPGAQLPELRQRLQDFPLQLEDVLRQDLYEQGKAQLQQAAADLGFLQADYRQHQLEVHLGERRADIRLLLDTGPRFRFGGTRFSGQGDYPQRFLRRFLAYRADDDFAYSLLGKTQLNLFDADLFQSITVRALPDQAKNERVPVEITLRPAPRHRLRPGIGYGTDTGGRVSLRYRNLNLLHRGHELQGDLLLAERQQLLLTTYVLPDMDRLDSQTLLRVGFDREETESYDNQELFAEAEY
;
A
#
# COMPACT_ATOMS: atom_id res chain seq x y z
N MET A 1 44.95 -37.65 -2.00
CA MET A 1 45.64 -37.18 -3.22
C MET A 1 44.87 -36.00 -3.75
N LEU A 2 45.35 -34.78 -3.43
CA LEU A 2 45.89 -33.80 -4.38
C LEU A 2 44.78 -33.20 -5.28
N GLN A 3 44.51 -31.89 -5.37
CA GLN A 3 45.25 -30.71 -4.94
C GLN A 3 44.35 -29.47 -5.13
N LYS A 4 44.25 -28.62 -4.10
CA LYS A 4 43.90 -27.18 -4.20
C LYS A 4 45.01 -26.47 -4.96
N LEU A 5 44.69 -25.46 -5.80
CA LEU A 5 45.48 -24.27 -6.23
C LEU A 5 45.04 -23.90 -7.68
N LEU A 6 44.94 -22.67 -8.19
CA LEU A 6 45.53 -21.36 -7.88
C LEU A 6 44.94 -20.29 -8.84
N LEU A 7 44.98 -19.02 -8.42
CA LEU A 7 45.16 -17.76 -9.22
C LEU A 7 44.09 -17.38 -10.27
N MET A 8 43.31 -16.29 -10.13
CA MET A 8 43.65 -14.86 -10.01
C MET A 8 44.13 -14.22 -11.34
N MET A 9 43.39 -13.18 -11.74
CA MET A 9 43.80 -12.02 -12.54
C MET A 9 43.96 -12.17 -14.07
N CYS A 10 43.06 -11.52 -14.82
CA CYS A 10 43.47 -10.74 -15.98
C CYS A 10 42.49 -9.59 -16.25
N CYS A 11 42.92 -8.42 -15.79
CA CYS A 11 42.45 -7.10 -16.15
C CYS A 11 42.77 -6.87 -17.64
N SER A 12 41.81 -6.45 -18.46
CA SER A 12 42.13 -5.76 -19.71
C SER A 12 41.09 -4.67 -19.99
N LEU A 13 41.59 -3.44 -19.84
CA LEU A 13 40.95 -2.19 -20.23
C LEU A 13 40.67 -2.19 -21.73
N LEU A 14 39.46 -1.74 -22.10
CA LEU A 14 39.20 -1.11 -23.39
C LEU A 14 38.68 0.30 -23.10
N LEU A 15 39.57 1.29 -23.28
CA LEU A 15 39.23 2.70 -23.32
C LEU A 15 38.35 2.94 -24.55
N ALA A 16 37.07 3.24 -24.32
CA ALA A 16 36.25 3.97 -25.27
C ALA A 16 36.22 5.44 -24.82
N SER A 17 36.96 6.29 -25.53
CA SER A 17 36.88 7.75 -25.42
C SER A 17 35.52 8.21 -25.96
N ALA A 18 34.52 8.27 -25.10
CA ALA A 18 33.29 9.01 -25.36
C ALA A 18 33.61 10.51 -25.19
N GLY A 19 33.64 11.25 -26.28
CA GLY A 19 33.47 12.71 -26.25
C GLY A 19 32.05 13.02 -25.80
N GLY A 20 31.78 12.87 -24.51
CA GLY A 20 30.55 13.31 -23.88
C GLY A 20 30.53 14.82 -23.86
N ALA A 21 29.44 15.44 -24.31
CA ALA A 21 29.13 16.82 -23.98
C ALA A 21 29.28 16.97 -22.46
N ALA A 22 30.28 17.73 -22.02
CA ALA A 22 30.58 17.84 -20.61
C ALA A 22 29.44 18.61 -19.95
N GLU A 23 28.54 17.89 -19.27
CA GLU A 23 27.49 18.50 -18.47
C GLU A 23 28.14 19.38 -17.40
N LEU A 24 27.71 20.64 -17.27
CA LEU A 24 28.17 21.51 -16.20
C LEU A 24 27.64 20.95 -14.87
N PRO A 25 28.47 20.36 -13.99
CA PRO A 25 27.97 19.81 -12.74
C PRO A 25 27.50 20.94 -11.83
N LEU A 26 26.38 20.73 -11.15
CA LEU A 26 25.93 21.55 -10.04
C LEU A 26 26.41 20.91 -8.74
N VAL A 27 27.20 21.63 -7.96
CA VAL A 27 27.63 21.20 -6.63
C VAL A 27 26.95 22.10 -5.60
N ILE A 28 25.98 21.54 -4.88
CA ILE A 28 25.25 22.25 -3.82
C ILE A 28 25.88 21.92 -2.48
N ARG A 29 26.14 22.95 -1.68
CA ARG A 29 26.65 22.83 -0.31
C ARG A 29 25.72 23.58 0.62
N ALA A 30 25.01 22.86 1.47
CA ALA A 30 24.18 23.43 2.51
C ALA A 30 24.85 23.27 3.88
N ASP A 31 24.69 24.25 4.75
CA ASP A 31 25.10 24.15 6.17
C ASP A 31 24.25 23.14 6.96
N ASN A 32 23.01 22.89 6.53
CA ASN A 32 22.15 21.82 7.04
C ASN A 32 22.17 20.58 6.13
N THR A 33 22.77 19.50 6.60
CA THR A 33 22.91 18.23 5.86
C THR A 33 21.56 17.53 5.61
N GLU A 34 20.55 17.75 6.46
CA GLU A 34 19.22 17.13 6.27
C GLU A 34 18.47 17.71 5.06
N LEU A 35 18.74 18.97 4.71
CA LEU A 35 18.08 19.68 3.60
C LEU A 35 18.86 19.61 2.29
N GLN A 36 20.08 19.07 2.30
CA GLN A 36 20.88 18.86 1.11
C GLN A 36 20.12 18.07 0.01
N PRO A 37 19.50 16.90 0.27
CA PRO A 37 18.79 16.17 -0.78
C PRO A 37 17.57 16.92 -1.32
N VAL A 38 16.90 17.73 -0.47
CA VAL A 38 15.76 18.57 -0.87
C VAL A 38 16.23 19.65 -1.85
N LEU A 39 17.34 20.31 -1.53
CA LEU A 39 17.93 21.35 -2.36
C LEU A 39 18.47 20.78 -3.68
N GLU A 40 19.10 19.61 -3.66
CA GLU A 40 19.57 18.91 -4.87
C GLU A 40 18.42 18.53 -5.81
N THR A 41 17.27 18.14 -5.25
CA THR A 41 16.08 17.78 -6.05
C THR A 41 15.38 19.03 -6.61
N SER A 42 15.36 20.13 -5.84
CA SER A 42 14.62 21.35 -6.19
C SER A 42 15.40 22.26 -7.15
N LEU A 43 16.73 22.27 -7.04
CA LEU A 43 17.61 23.13 -7.84
C LEU A 43 18.12 22.36 -9.06
N VAL A 44 17.32 22.35 -10.13
CA VAL A 44 17.72 21.73 -11.40
C VAL A 44 18.38 22.76 -12.31
N LEU A 45 19.55 22.43 -12.84
CA LEU A 45 20.20 23.23 -13.88
C LEU A 45 19.33 23.26 -15.14
N PRO A 46 18.96 24.45 -15.65
CA PRO A 46 18.28 24.55 -16.93
C PRO A 46 19.11 23.89 -18.05
N SER A 47 18.46 23.14 -18.95
CA SER A 47 19.13 22.45 -20.06
C SER A 47 20.00 23.35 -20.95
N ALA A 48 19.65 24.65 -21.03
CA ALA A 48 20.44 25.67 -21.73
C ALA A 48 21.81 25.98 -21.08
N LEU A 49 22.06 25.51 -19.86
CA LEU A 49 23.33 25.62 -19.13
C LEU A 49 24.01 24.27 -18.94
N ALA A 50 23.42 23.19 -19.44
CA ALA A 50 23.98 21.85 -19.31
C ALA A 50 25.28 21.72 -20.11
N ASP A 51 25.41 22.32 -21.30
CA ASP A 51 26.65 22.24 -22.08
C ASP A 51 27.74 23.19 -21.54
N SER A 52 28.75 22.64 -20.85
CA SER A 52 29.88 23.41 -20.33
C SER A 52 30.82 23.95 -21.43
N ALA A 53 30.81 23.37 -22.63
CA ALA A 53 31.64 23.79 -23.76
C ALA A 53 31.07 25.04 -24.46
N GLN A 54 29.75 25.23 -24.47
CA GLN A 54 29.03 26.38 -25.04
C GLN A 54 28.36 27.25 -23.96
N LEU A 55 29.03 27.44 -22.83
CA LEU A 55 28.45 28.09 -21.65
C LEU A 55 28.07 29.56 -21.93
N ASN A 56 26.77 29.82 -22.02
CA ASN A 56 26.25 31.17 -22.22
C ASN A 56 26.32 31.99 -20.93
N ARG A 57 27.36 32.84 -20.80
CA ARG A 57 27.60 33.69 -19.62
C ARG A 57 26.39 34.55 -19.22
N ARG A 58 25.54 34.97 -20.16
CA ARG A 58 24.34 35.79 -19.84
C ARG A 58 23.26 34.95 -19.16
N TRP A 59 23.09 33.71 -19.60
CA TRP A 59 22.14 32.78 -19.01
C TRP A 59 22.63 32.30 -17.64
N LEU A 60 23.92 32.02 -17.48
CA LEU A 60 24.50 31.68 -16.19
C LEU A 60 24.27 32.81 -15.17
N LYS A 61 24.57 34.06 -15.52
CA LYS A 61 24.31 35.21 -14.65
C LYS A 61 22.83 35.39 -14.31
N ARG A 62 21.92 35.03 -15.22
CA ARG A 62 20.48 35.08 -14.96
C ARG A 62 20.08 34.02 -13.94
N TYR A 63 20.53 32.78 -14.15
CA TYR A 63 20.28 31.68 -13.22
C TYR A 63 20.85 31.99 -11.83
N GLN A 64 22.09 32.49 -11.75
CA GLN A 64 22.71 32.92 -10.48
C GLN A 64 21.91 34.01 -9.74
N ARG A 65 21.22 34.91 -10.47
CA ARG A 65 20.33 35.90 -9.86
C ARG A 65 19.00 35.31 -9.39
N GLN A 66 18.57 34.19 -9.96
CA GLN A 66 17.34 33.48 -9.58
C GLN A 66 17.58 32.50 -8.43
N LEU A 67 18.82 31.99 -8.29
CA LEU A 67 19.19 31.02 -7.25
C LEU A 67 18.71 31.40 -5.84
N PRO A 68 18.89 32.63 -5.33
CA PRO A 68 18.42 32.96 -3.98
C PRO A 68 16.90 32.80 -3.81
N GLY A 69 16.11 33.11 -4.84
CA GLY A 69 14.66 32.91 -4.82
C GLY A 69 14.27 31.44 -4.82
N LEU A 70 14.90 30.64 -5.69
CA LEU A 70 14.66 29.19 -5.76
C LEU A 70 15.06 28.46 -4.48
N VAL A 71 16.20 28.85 -3.88
CA VAL A 71 16.64 28.32 -2.59
C VAL A 71 15.64 28.67 -1.50
N LYS A 72 15.17 29.92 -1.46
CA LYS A 72 14.16 30.34 -0.49
C LYS A 72 12.87 29.54 -0.64
N GLU A 73 12.33 29.42 -1.86
CA GLU A 73 11.12 28.63 -2.14
C GLU A 73 11.27 27.15 -1.73
N ALA A 74 12.47 26.58 -1.90
CA ALA A 74 12.74 25.20 -1.49
C ALA A 74 12.86 25.03 0.03
N LEU A 75 13.29 26.07 0.75
CA LEU A 75 13.58 26.05 2.19
C LEU A 75 12.41 26.52 3.07
N GLU A 76 11.53 27.38 2.56
CA GLU A 76 10.36 27.90 3.28
C GLU A 76 9.47 26.78 3.87
N PRO A 77 9.15 25.69 3.13
CA PRO A 77 8.34 24.59 3.68
C PRO A 77 8.99 23.87 4.87
N TYR A 78 10.30 24.03 5.05
CA TYR A 78 11.08 23.43 6.13
C TYR A 78 11.39 24.43 7.25
N GLY A 79 10.75 25.60 7.23
CA GLY A 79 10.85 26.58 8.31
C GLY A 79 12.01 27.57 8.16
N TYR A 80 12.72 27.57 7.03
CA TYR A 80 13.89 28.43 6.80
C TYR A 80 13.55 29.55 5.81
N PHE A 81 13.32 30.76 6.35
CA PHE A 81 12.86 31.92 5.56
C PHE A 81 13.96 32.97 5.34
N ASP A 82 15.02 32.93 6.16
CA ASP A 82 16.16 33.86 6.14
C ASP A 82 17.41 33.20 5.55
N SER A 83 17.26 32.49 4.43
CA SER A 83 18.38 31.80 3.77
C SER A 83 19.27 32.75 2.97
N HIS A 84 20.58 32.51 2.99
CA HIS A 84 21.56 33.21 2.16
C HIS A 84 22.23 32.27 1.17
N THR A 85 22.32 32.69 -0.09
CA THR A 85 22.90 31.88 -1.17
C THR A 85 24.02 32.61 -1.87
N THR A 86 25.17 31.96 -2.01
CA THR A 86 26.29 32.42 -2.83
C THR A 86 26.61 31.38 -3.89
N SER A 87 26.93 31.83 -5.11
CA SER A 87 27.26 30.93 -6.22
C SER A 87 28.53 31.35 -6.92
N ARG A 88 29.40 30.39 -7.24
CA ARG A 88 30.65 30.64 -7.99
C ARG A 88 30.91 29.56 -9.03
N LEU A 89 31.49 29.96 -10.16
CA LEU A 89 31.95 29.02 -11.18
C LEU A 89 33.39 28.61 -10.84
N VAL A 90 33.62 27.32 -10.65
CA VAL A 90 34.93 26.76 -10.32
C VAL A 90 35.44 25.96 -11.51
N GLU A 91 36.70 26.17 -11.87
CA GLU A 91 37.41 25.35 -12.86
C GLU A 91 38.31 24.37 -12.10
N ASP A 92 38.14 23.08 -12.37
CA ASP A 92 38.95 22.01 -11.78
C ASP A 92 40.35 22.00 -12.41
N THR A 93 41.31 21.48 -11.66
CA THR A 93 42.70 21.21 -12.07
C THR A 93 42.81 20.36 -13.35
N ALA A 94 41.81 19.54 -13.67
CA ALA A 94 41.72 18.76 -14.91
C ALA A 94 41.05 19.50 -16.09
N GLY A 95 40.66 20.77 -15.93
CA GLY A 95 40.03 21.61 -16.97
C GLY A 95 38.51 21.52 -17.08
N GLY A 96 37.84 20.76 -16.22
CA GLY A 96 36.37 20.73 -16.11
C GLY A 96 35.82 21.95 -15.37
N LYS A 97 34.62 22.43 -15.70
CA LYS A 97 33.96 23.54 -14.99
C LYS A 97 32.76 23.01 -14.20
N HIS A 98 32.51 23.54 -13.01
CA HIS A 98 31.29 23.27 -12.24
C HIS A 98 30.77 24.54 -11.56
N LEU A 99 29.45 24.60 -11.35
CA LEU A 99 28.81 25.67 -10.59
C LEU A 99 28.67 25.22 -9.14
N GLU A 100 29.38 25.88 -8.23
CA GLU A 100 29.25 25.67 -6.79
C GLU A 100 28.23 26.66 -6.23
N VAL A 101 27.27 26.15 -5.47
CA VAL A 101 26.23 26.93 -4.79
C VAL A 101 26.32 26.63 -3.30
N ASP A 102 26.81 27.59 -2.54
CA ASP A 102 26.88 27.55 -1.08
C ASP A 102 25.62 28.21 -0.50
N ILE A 103 24.93 27.47 0.36
CA ILE A 103 23.65 27.83 0.95
C ILE A 103 23.79 27.82 2.47
N GLN A 104 23.46 28.95 3.08
CA GLN A 104 23.27 29.07 4.53
C GLN A 104 21.76 29.13 4.76
N CYS A 105 21.20 28.11 5.42
CA CYS A 105 19.75 28.02 5.61
C CYS A 105 19.24 29.11 6.57
N GLY A 106 20.08 29.57 7.49
CA GLY A 106 19.72 30.53 8.52
C GLY A 106 19.04 29.87 9.73
N GLU A 107 18.45 30.68 10.61
CA GLU A 107 17.70 30.17 11.76
C GLU A 107 16.30 29.72 11.34
N PRO A 108 15.84 28.55 11.81
CA PRO A 108 14.50 28.06 11.52
C PRO A 108 13.45 28.77 12.37
N LEU A 109 12.22 28.86 11.84
CA LEU A 109 11.03 29.14 12.66
C LEU A 109 10.73 27.94 13.55
N ARG A 110 10.37 28.22 14.80
CA ARG A 110 9.95 27.21 15.77
C ARG A 110 8.47 27.32 16.10
N ILE A 111 7.84 26.19 16.38
CA ILE A 111 6.43 26.14 16.76
C ILE A 111 6.28 26.58 18.22
N THR A 112 5.69 27.75 18.44
CA THR A 112 5.48 28.30 19.79
C THR A 112 4.08 28.04 20.33
N ARG A 113 3.11 27.79 19.45
CA ARG A 113 1.74 27.45 19.80
C ARG A 113 1.24 26.33 18.90
N LEU A 114 0.71 25.29 19.54
CA LEU A 114 0.13 24.13 18.87
C LEU A 114 -1.20 23.80 19.54
N GLU A 115 -2.30 24.18 18.88
CA GLU A 115 -3.67 23.89 19.32
C GLU A 115 -4.30 22.88 18.37
N LEU A 116 -4.46 21.66 18.86
CA LEU A 116 -5.05 20.55 18.12
C LEU A 116 -6.29 20.08 18.87
N ASP A 117 -7.45 20.24 18.26
CA ASP A 117 -8.73 19.89 18.88
C ASP A 117 -9.65 19.10 17.93
N LEU A 118 -10.56 18.35 18.53
CA LEU A 118 -11.60 17.58 17.85
C LEU A 118 -12.98 18.06 18.29
N ALA A 119 -13.90 18.20 17.33
CA ALA A 119 -15.31 18.50 17.55
C ALA A 119 -16.22 17.40 16.98
N GLY A 120 -17.48 17.41 17.44
CA GLY A 120 -18.51 16.48 16.99
C GLY A 120 -18.53 15.14 17.74
N PRO A 121 -19.40 14.21 17.32
CA PRO A 121 -19.60 12.90 17.96
C PRO A 121 -18.32 12.04 18.08
N GLY A 122 -17.35 12.20 17.18
CA GLY A 122 -16.09 11.45 17.22
C GLY A 122 -15.03 12.00 18.17
N ALA A 123 -15.22 13.18 18.78
CA ALA A 123 -14.19 13.87 19.57
C ALA A 123 -13.71 13.11 20.83
N GLN A 124 -14.49 12.15 21.32
CA GLN A 124 -14.14 11.33 22.49
C GLN A 124 -13.65 9.93 22.13
N LEU A 125 -13.57 9.57 20.84
CA LEU A 125 -13.10 8.25 20.43
C LEU A 125 -11.61 8.08 20.76
N PRO A 126 -11.21 7.02 21.47
CA PRO A 126 -9.81 6.80 21.84
C PRO A 126 -8.86 6.79 20.64
N GLU A 127 -9.29 6.18 19.53
CA GLU A 127 -8.50 6.05 18.29
C GLU A 127 -8.17 7.42 17.68
N LEU A 128 -9.15 8.34 17.62
CA LEU A 128 -8.94 9.70 17.12
C LEU A 128 -8.13 10.55 18.09
N ARG A 129 -8.34 10.37 19.40
CA ARG A 129 -7.54 11.07 20.42
C ARG A 129 -6.09 10.63 20.40
N GLN A 130 -5.84 9.34 20.22
CA GLN A 130 -4.49 8.83 20.03
C GLN A 130 -3.88 9.41 18.75
N ARG A 131 -4.63 9.46 17.65
CA ARG A 131 -4.13 10.05 16.40
C ARG A 131 -3.81 11.54 16.51
N LEU A 132 -4.56 12.28 17.32
CA LEU A 132 -4.31 13.68 17.65
C LEU A 132 -3.04 13.85 18.51
N GLN A 133 -2.78 12.93 19.44
CA GLN A 133 -1.57 12.92 20.27
C GLN A 133 -0.32 12.54 19.45
N ASP A 134 -0.48 11.63 18.49
CA ASP A 134 0.56 11.19 17.55
C ASP A 134 0.75 12.17 16.37
N PHE A 135 0.29 13.42 16.51
CA PHE A 135 0.51 14.44 15.47
C PHE A 135 2.02 14.67 15.28
N PRO A 136 2.52 14.76 14.03
CA PRO A 136 3.95 14.70 13.75
C PRO A 136 4.75 15.93 14.17
N LEU A 137 4.09 16.99 14.67
CA LEU A 137 4.71 18.23 15.13
C LEU A 137 4.39 18.45 16.61
N GLN A 138 5.36 18.92 17.36
CA GLN A 138 5.25 19.26 18.78
C GLN A 138 5.63 20.73 19.02
N LEU A 139 5.39 21.22 20.23
CA LEU A 139 5.89 22.52 20.67
C LEU A 139 7.44 22.53 20.62
N GLU A 140 8.01 23.68 20.25
CA GLU A 140 9.44 23.94 20.05
C GLU A 140 10.11 23.27 18.84
N ASP A 141 9.39 22.41 18.10
CA ASP A 141 9.89 21.82 16.87
C ASP A 141 10.14 22.89 15.80
N VAL A 142 11.07 22.59 14.88
CA VAL A 142 11.24 23.37 13.66
C VAL A 142 9.98 23.23 12.80
N LEU A 143 9.47 24.34 12.29
CA LEU A 143 8.31 24.33 11.41
C LEU A 143 8.60 23.45 10.19
N ARG A 144 7.77 22.43 10.00
CA ARG A 144 7.78 21.58 8.81
C ARG A 144 6.39 21.48 8.22
N GLN A 145 6.19 22.18 7.10
CA GLN A 145 4.89 22.27 6.43
C GLN A 145 4.48 20.93 5.81
N ASP A 146 5.45 20.11 5.41
CA ASP A 146 5.22 18.75 4.94
C ASP A 146 4.63 17.86 6.04
N LEU A 147 5.16 17.94 7.26
CA LEU A 147 4.61 17.24 8.43
C LEU A 147 3.24 17.79 8.84
N TYR A 148 3.06 19.11 8.77
CA TYR A 148 1.77 19.74 9.06
C TYR A 148 0.67 19.22 8.11
N GLU A 149 0.90 19.25 6.80
CA GLU A 149 -0.06 18.75 5.81
C GLU A 149 -0.27 17.24 5.93
N GLN A 150 0.80 16.48 6.19
CA GLN A 150 0.72 15.04 6.44
C GLN A 150 -0.14 14.73 7.67
N GLY A 151 0.11 15.39 8.81
CA GLY A 151 -0.66 15.20 10.04
C GLY A 151 -2.12 15.56 9.86
N LYS A 152 -2.39 16.68 9.18
CA LYS A 152 -3.74 17.14 8.85
C LYS A 152 -4.51 16.10 8.03
N ALA A 153 -3.91 15.60 6.94
CA ALA A 153 -4.51 14.59 6.09
C ALA A 153 -4.69 13.25 6.83
N GLN A 154 -3.72 12.84 7.64
CA GLN A 154 -3.77 11.61 8.42
C GLN A 154 -4.87 11.60 9.48
N LEU A 155 -5.11 12.73 10.17
CA LEU A 155 -6.16 12.84 11.16
C LEU A 155 -7.55 12.85 10.51
N GLN A 156 -7.71 13.53 9.37
CA GLN A 156 -8.96 13.52 8.59
C GLN A 156 -9.25 12.12 8.03
N GLN A 157 -8.23 11.44 7.49
CA GLN A 157 -8.36 10.06 7.01
C GLN A 157 -8.74 9.10 8.13
N ALA A 158 -8.13 9.23 9.33
CA ALA A 158 -8.49 8.40 10.47
C ALA A 158 -9.97 8.58 10.87
N ALA A 159 -10.50 9.80 10.81
CA ALA A 159 -11.93 10.04 11.02
C ALA A 159 -12.78 9.35 9.94
N ALA A 160 -12.42 9.49 8.67
CA ALA A 160 -13.12 8.82 7.56
C ALA A 160 -13.11 7.28 7.70
N ASP A 161 -11.98 6.70 8.13
CA ASP A 161 -11.82 5.26 8.34
C ASP A 161 -12.74 4.70 9.44
N LEU A 162 -13.11 5.53 10.42
CA LEU A 162 -14.02 5.21 11.54
C LEU A 162 -15.50 5.53 11.26
N GLY A 163 -15.81 5.97 10.03
CA GLY A 163 -17.17 6.25 9.58
C GLY A 163 -17.57 7.72 9.63
N PHE A 164 -16.66 8.64 9.90
CA PHE A 164 -16.91 10.08 9.86
C PHE A 164 -16.60 10.64 8.47
N LEU A 165 -17.46 10.30 7.51
CA LEU A 165 -17.21 10.59 6.08
C LEU A 165 -17.30 12.07 5.71
N GLN A 166 -17.82 12.91 6.62
CA GLN A 166 -17.92 14.35 6.47
C GLN A 166 -16.94 15.10 7.39
N ALA A 167 -15.91 14.40 7.90
CA ALA A 167 -14.91 15.02 8.75
C ALA A 167 -14.17 16.13 7.98
N ASP A 168 -14.19 17.33 8.52
CA ASP A 168 -13.57 18.50 7.89
C ASP A 168 -13.07 19.52 8.92
N TYR A 169 -12.07 20.30 8.54
CA TYR A 169 -11.45 21.27 9.42
C TYR A 169 -12.28 22.56 9.49
N ARG A 170 -12.88 22.82 10.66
CA ARG A 170 -13.49 24.13 10.95
C ARG A 170 -12.44 25.22 11.10
N GLN A 171 -11.25 24.86 11.57
CA GLN A 171 -10.09 25.75 11.64
C GLN A 171 -8.84 24.99 11.17
N HIS A 172 -8.07 25.59 10.28
CA HIS A 172 -6.79 25.04 9.79
C HIS A 172 -5.76 26.15 9.53
N GLN A 173 -5.31 26.81 10.59
CA GLN A 173 -4.45 27.99 10.51
C GLN A 173 -2.99 27.63 10.81
N LEU A 174 -2.08 28.10 9.95
CA LEU A 174 -0.64 28.14 10.17
C LEU A 174 -0.19 29.59 10.02
N GLU A 175 0.10 30.25 11.14
CA GLU A 175 0.53 31.65 11.18
C GLU A 175 2.05 31.71 11.35
N VAL A 176 2.74 32.37 10.43
CA VAL A 176 4.20 32.49 10.42
C VAL A 176 4.59 33.93 10.80
N HIS A 177 5.40 34.08 11.83
CA HIS A 177 5.88 35.37 12.33
C HIS A 177 7.39 35.49 12.14
N LEU A 178 7.81 36.00 10.98
CA LEU A 178 9.23 36.11 10.60
C LEU A 178 10.04 36.96 11.60
N GLY A 179 9.50 38.09 12.05
CA GLY A 179 10.19 38.98 12.98
C GLY A 179 10.44 38.38 14.37
N GLU A 180 9.59 37.44 14.79
CA GLU A 180 9.70 36.73 16.06
C GLU A 180 10.28 35.32 15.91
N ARG A 181 10.58 34.88 14.68
CA ARG A 181 11.04 33.53 14.34
C ARG A 181 10.18 32.42 14.94
N ARG A 182 8.86 32.64 14.96
CA ARG A 182 7.89 31.67 15.48
C ARG A 182 6.78 31.32 14.48
N ALA A 183 6.20 30.15 14.68
CA ALA A 183 5.02 29.67 13.98
C ALA A 183 3.95 29.22 14.98
N ASP A 184 2.70 29.55 14.69
CA ASP A 184 1.55 29.16 15.48
C ASP A 184 0.61 28.30 14.63
N ILE A 185 0.22 27.13 15.15
CA ILE A 185 -0.66 26.16 14.47
C ILE A 185 -1.96 26.03 15.27
N ARG A 186 -3.10 26.16 14.58
CA ARG A 186 -4.44 25.87 15.12
C ARG A 186 -5.23 24.99 14.19
N LEU A 187 -5.53 23.78 14.64
CA LEU A 187 -6.35 22.81 13.93
C LEU A 187 -7.56 22.40 14.78
N LEU A 188 -8.75 22.57 14.23
CA LEU A 188 -10.00 22.06 14.79
C LEU A 188 -10.69 21.19 13.75
N LEU A 189 -10.58 19.86 13.90
CA LEU A 189 -11.30 18.91 13.05
C LEU A 189 -12.69 18.66 13.61
N ASP A 190 -13.73 18.97 12.84
CA ASP A 190 -15.09 18.53 13.14
C ASP A 190 -15.34 17.19 12.46
N THR A 191 -15.64 16.17 13.27
CA THR A 191 -15.89 14.82 12.78
C THR A 191 -17.22 14.70 12.03
N GLY A 192 -18.20 15.57 12.29
CA GLY A 192 -19.53 15.41 11.73
C GLY A 192 -20.24 14.12 12.20
N PRO A 193 -21.37 13.73 11.58
CA PRO A 193 -22.10 12.55 11.99
C PRO A 193 -21.36 11.26 11.63
N ARG A 194 -21.59 10.21 12.42
CA ARG A 194 -21.05 8.87 12.12
C ARG A 194 -21.98 8.14 11.17
N PHE A 195 -21.44 7.70 10.04
CA PHE A 195 -22.17 6.94 9.04
C PHE A 195 -22.25 5.46 9.41
N ARG A 196 -23.27 4.80 8.86
CA ARG A 196 -23.52 3.37 9.01
C ARG A 196 -23.58 2.68 7.65
N PHE A 197 -23.41 1.36 7.64
CA PHE A 197 -23.64 0.57 6.44
C PHE A 197 -25.12 0.57 6.06
N GLY A 198 -25.40 0.88 4.79
CA GLY A 198 -26.71 0.75 4.18
C GLY A 198 -26.93 -0.63 3.56
N GLY A 199 -27.80 -0.68 2.55
CA GLY A 199 -28.04 -1.91 1.80
C GLY A 199 -26.86 -2.29 0.89
N THR A 200 -26.50 -3.57 0.89
CA THR A 200 -25.52 -4.16 -0.03
C THR A 200 -26.19 -4.71 -1.29
N ARG A 201 -25.70 -4.32 -2.46
CA ARG A 201 -26.15 -4.84 -3.76
C ARG A 201 -25.04 -5.67 -4.40
N PHE A 202 -25.40 -6.87 -4.85
CA PHE A 202 -24.50 -7.73 -5.63
C PHE A 202 -24.84 -7.63 -7.11
N SER A 203 -23.81 -7.52 -7.95
CA SER A 203 -23.91 -7.56 -9.41
C SER A 203 -22.85 -8.50 -10.00
N GLY A 204 -23.16 -9.10 -11.16
CA GLY A 204 -22.22 -9.98 -11.87
C GLY A 204 -21.97 -11.34 -11.21
N GLN A 205 -22.65 -11.68 -10.12
CA GLN A 205 -22.43 -12.89 -9.32
C GLN A 205 -22.77 -14.22 -10.00
N GLY A 206 -23.26 -14.23 -11.24
CA GLY A 206 -23.75 -15.43 -11.92
C GLY A 206 -24.86 -16.13 -11.13
N ASP A 207 -24.78 -17.46 -11.04
CA ASP A 207 -25.81 -18.30 -10.39
C ASP A 207 -25.57 -18.49 -8.89
N TYR A 208 -24.69 -17.71 -8.25
CA TYR A 208 -24.53 -17.77 -6.80
C TYR A 208 -25.69 -17.03 -6.11
N PRO A 209 -26.38 -17.67 -5.14
CA PRO A 209 -27.51 -17.02 -4.48
C PRO A 209 -27.02 -15.94 -3.51
N GLN A 210 -27.70 -14.79 -3.45
CA GLN A 210 -27.29 -13.66 -2.61
C GLN A 210 -27.17 -14.04 -1.12
N ARG A 211 -28.01 -14.95 -0.62
CA ARG A 211 -27.92 -15.45 0.76
C ARG A 211 -26.57 -16.10 1.06
N PHE A 212 -26.01 -16.85 0.10
CA PHE A 212 -24.69 -17.47 0.23
C PHE A 212 -23.60 -16.40 0.21
N LEU A 213 -23.73 -15.39 -0.66
CA LEU A 213 -22.74 -14.31 -0.76
C LEU A 213 -22.68 -13.43 0.50
N ARG A 214 -23.80 -13.30 1.22
CA ARG A 214 -23.86 -12.50 2.44
C ARG A 214 -22.94 -13.01 3.55
N ARG A 215 -22.61 -14.31 3.58
CA ARG A 215 -21.68 -14.89 4.57
C ARG A 215 -20.27 -14.30 4.49
N PHE A 216 -19.88 -13.76 3.33
CA PHE A 216 -18.56 -13.15 3.12
C PHE A 216 -18.52 -11.69 3.58
N LEU A 217 -19.66 -11.07 3.88
CA LEU A 217 -19.72 -9.70 4.38
C LEU A 217 -19.18 -9.64 5.81
N ALA A 218 -18.24 -8.74 6.06
CA ALA A 218 -17.69 -8.50 7.39
C ALA A 218 -18.55 -7.51 8.21
N TYR A 219 -19.68 -7.08 7.66
CA TYR A 219 -20.58 -6.09 8.24
C TYR A 219 -22.03 -6.47 7.94
N ARG A 220 -22.95 -5.87 8.70
CA ARG A 220 -24.40 -5.92 8.49
C ARG A 220 -24.93 -4.52 8.20
N ALA A 221 -26.16 -4.47 7.70
CA ALA A 221 -26.86 -3.19 7.60
C ALA A 221 -27.01 -2.60 9.00
N ASP A 222 -26.89 -1.27 9.10
CA ASP A 222 -26.91 -0.47 10.32
C ASP A 222 -25.70 -0.64 11.27
N ASP A 223 -24.71 -1.49 10.93
CA ASP A 223 -23.41 -1.46 11.62
C ASP A 223 -22.70 -0.13 11.34
N ASP A 224 -21.83 0.29 12.27
CA ASP A 224 -20.99 1.47 12.07
C ASP A 224 -20.12 1.30 10.81
N PHE A 225 -20.09 2.34 9.96
CA PHE A 225 -19.30 2.30 8.74
C PHE A 225 -17.81 2.30 9.06
N ALA A 226 -17.06 1.40 8.43
CA ALA A 226 -15.61 1.42 8.47
C ALA A 226 -15.02 0.87 7.17
N TYR A 227 -14.04 1.56 6.58
CA TYR A 227 -13.37 1.09 5.36
C TYR A 227 -12.65 -0.25 5.57
N SER A 228 -12.17 -0.52 6.79
CA SER A 228 -11.55 -1.81 7.16
C SER A 228 -12.50 -3.00 6.97
N LEU A 229 -13.80 -2.83 7.20
CA LEU A 229 -14.81 -3.88 7.00
C LEU A 229 -15.10 -4.14 5.52
N LEU A 230 -14.97 -3.12 4.66
CA LEU A 230 -15.01 -3.30 3.20
C LEU A 230 -13.79 -4.09 2.72
N GLY A 231 -12.60 -3.73 3.20
CA GLY A 231 -11.36 -4.46 2.93
C GLY A 231 -11.45 -5.92 3.36
N LYS A 232 -11.95 -6.18 4.57
CA LYS A 232 -12.17 -7.55 5.08
C LYS A 232 -13.20 -8.31 4.24
N THR A 233 -14.28 -7.66 3.80
CA THR A 233 -15.26 -8.27 2.90
C THR A 233 -14.62 -8.65 1.55
N GLN A 234 -13.79 -7.78 0.98
CA GLN A 234 -13.06 -8.07 -0.25
C GLN A 234 -12.09 -9.24 -0.07
N LEU A 235 -11.38 -9.29 1.06
CA LEU A 235 -10.47 -10.39 1.39
C LEU A 235 -11.24 -11.72 1.55
N ASN A 236 -12.34 -11.74 2.30
CA ASN A 236 -13.19 -12.92 2.45
C ASN A 236 -13.68 -13.48 1.09
N LEU A 237 -14.08 -12.60 0.17
CA LEU A 237 -14.51 -12.98 -1.18
C LEU A 237 -13.34 -13.49 -2.05
N PHE A 238 -12.14 -12.93 -1.85
CA PHE A 238 -10.93 -13.34 -2.55
C PHE A 238 -10.47 -14.72 -2.10
N ASP A 239 -10.38 -14.92 -0.78
CA ASP A 239 -9.95 -16.17 -0.15
C ASP A 239 -10.90 -17.34 -0.44
N ALA A 240 -12.17 -17.04 -0.73
CA ALA A 240 -13.14 -18.03 -1.17
C ALA A 240 -12.76 -18.70 -2.50
N ASP A 241 -11.90 -18.08 -3.32
CA ASP A 241 -11.45 -18.60 -4.63
C ASP A 241 -12.64 -18.91 -5.57
N LEU A 242 -13.75 -18.17 -5.43
CA LEU A 242 -14.98 -18.33 -6.23
C LEU A 242 -15.05 -17.35 -7.40
N PHE A 243 -14.26 -16.29 -7.37
CA PHE A 243 -14.37 -15.15 -8.30
C PHE A 243 -13.00 -14.81 -8.91
N GLN A 244 -12.98 -14.48 -10.20
CA GLN A 244 -11.79 -13.97 -10.90
C GLN A 244 -11.55 -12.48 -10.65
N SER A 245 -12.62 -11.73 -10.38
CA SER A 245 -12.57 -10.29 -10.14
C SER A 245 -13.61 -9.93 -9.09
N ILE A 246 -13.19 -9.10 -8.15
CA ILE A 246 -13.97 -8.63 -7.00
C ILE A 246 -13.77 -7.12 -6.93
N THR A 247 -14.85 -6.37 -6.88
CA THR A 247 -14.81 -4.93 -6.63
C THR A 247 -15.85 -4.61 -5.57
N VAL A 248 -15.39 -4.12 -4.43
CA VAL A 248 -16.23 -3.67 -3.32
C VAL A 248 -16.13 -2.16 -3.24
N ARG A 249 -17.26 -1.47 -3.38
CA ARG A 249 -17.31 0.00 -3.40
C ARG A 249 -18.40 0.52 -2.50
N ALA A 250 -18.02 1.37 -1.54
CA ALA A 250 -18.98 2.23 -0.85
C ALA A 250 -19.38 3.39 -1.76
N LEU A 251 -20.62 3.85 -1.63
CA LEU A 251 -21.16 4.97 -2.39
C LEU A 251 -21.62 6.10 -1.45
N PRO A 252 -20.69 6.87 -0.83
CA PRO A 252 -21.02 7.94 0.10
C PRO A 252 -21.95 9.00 -0.51
N ASP A 253 -21.78 9.34 -1.79
CA ASP A 253 -22.63 10.30 -2.50
C ASP A 253 -24.10 9.87 -2.64
N GLN A 254 -24.37 8.56 -2.47
CA GLN A 254 -25.71 7.99 -2.49
C GLN A 254 -26.24 7.70 -1.08
N ALA A 255 -25.55 8.17 -0.04
CA ALA A 255 -25.97 7.95 1.32
C ALA A 255 -27.30 8.64 1.61
N LYS A 256 -28.19 7.95 2.32
CA LYS A 256 -29.48 8.49 2.79
C LYS A 256 -29.60 8.22 4.27
N ASN A 257 -29.95 9.24 5.06
CA ASN A 257 -30.06 9.14 6.52
C ASN A 257 -28.80 8.49 7.14
N GLU A 258 -27.63 9.02 6.74
CA GLU A 258 -26.29 8.59 7.22
C GLU A 258 -25.98 7.11 6.94
N ARG A 259 -26.71 6.46 6.03
CA ARG A 259 -26.47 5.07 5.61
C ARG A 259 -25.84 5.03 4.23
N VAL A 260 -24.66 4.44 4.16
CA VAL A 260 -23.85 4.33 2.93
C VAL A 260 -24.16 3.02 2.23
N PRO A 261 -24.79 3.02 1.05
CA PRO A 261 -24.98 1.79 0.28
C PRO A 261 -23.64 1.26 -0.21
N VAL A 262 -23.55 -0.08 -0.30
CA VAL A 262 -22.36 -0.77 -0.80
C VAL A 262 -22.72 -1.56 -2.06
N GLU A 263 -21.89 -1.43 -3.08
CA GLU A 263 -21.98 -2.19 -4.31
C GLU A 263 -20.82 -3.20 -4.37
N ILE A 264 -21.16 -4.46 -4.62
CA ILE A 264 -20.21 -5.54 -4.79
C ILE A 264 -20.39 -6.13 -6.19
N THR A 265 -19.43 -5.86 -7.04
CA THR A 265 -19.38 -6.39 -8.41
C THR A 265 -18.46 -7.59 -8.45
N LEU A 266 -18.97 -8.70 -8.95
CA LEU A 266 -18.29 -9.99 -8.97
C LEU A 266 -18.17 -10.52 -10.40
N ARG A 267 -17.14 -11.31 -10.65
CA ARG A 267 -17.02 -12.15 -11.84
C ARG A 267 -16.66 -13.58 -11.44
N PRO A 268 -17.58 -14.55 -11.55
CA PRO A 268 -17.33 -15.94 -11.19
C PRO A 268 -16.12 -16.55 -11.88
N ALA A 269 -15.38 -17.38 -11.14
CA ALA A 269 -14.37 -18.28 -11.69
C ALA A 269 -15.04 -19.48 -12.38
N PRO A 270 -14.29 -20.25 -13.20
CA PRO A 270 -14.82 -21.44 -13.83
C PRO A 270 -15.33 -22.41 -12.76
N ARG A 271 -16.61 -22.77 -12.87
CA ARG A 271 -17.31 -23.63 -11.90
C ARG A 271 -16.63 -24.98 -11.73
N HIS A 272 -16.14 -25.55 -12.83
CA HIS A 272 -15.51 -26.86 -12.87
C HIS A 272 -14.00 -26.70 -12.99
N ARG A 273 -13.26 -27.32 -12.07
CA ARG A 273 -11.79 -27.36 -12.10
C ARG A 273 -11.33 -28.80 -12.14
N LEU A 274 -10.47 -29.11 -13.10
CA LEU A 274 -9.86 -30.42 -13.26
C LEU A 274 -8.34 -30.26 -13.12
N ARG A 275 -7.73 -31.09 -12.28
CA ARG A 275 -6.27 -31.09 -12.04
C ARG A 275 -5.75 -32.52 -12.15
N PRO A 276 -5.28 -32.94 -13.34
CA PRO A 276 -4.51 -34.17 -13.47
C PRO A 276 -3.11 -33.98 -12.88
N GLY A 277 -2.51 -35.06 -12.37
CA GLY A 277 -1.15 -35.06 -11.86
C GLY A 277 -0.49 -36.41 -12.04
N ILE A 278 0.83 -36.41 -12.25
CA ILE A 278 1.66 -37.60 -12.30
C ILE A 278 2.82 -37.42 -11.32
N GLY A 279 3.29 -38.49 -10.71
CA GLY A 279 4.39 -38.44 -9.76
C GLY A 279 5.10 -39.77 -9.61
N TYR A 280 6.26 -39.73 -8.96
CA TYR A 280 7.04 -40.91 -8.61
C TYR A 280 7.68 -40.67 -7.25
N GLY A 281 7.66 -41.68 -6.37
CA GLY A 281 8.35 -41.67 -5.09
C GLY A 281 9.10 -42.97 -4.89
N THR A 282 10.23 -42.93 -4.17
CA THR A 282 11.03 -44.14 -3.87
C THR A 282 10.23 -45.20 -3.12
N ASP A 283 9.29 -44.77 -2.27
CA ASP A 283 8.59 -45.66 -1.36
C ASP A 283 7.17 -46.01 -1.85
N THR A 284 6.61 -45.19 -2.76
CA THR A 284 5.24 -45.30 -3.27
C THR A 284 5.15 -45.68 -4.75
N GLY A 285 6.28 -45.65 -5.46
CA GLY A 285 6.34 -45.93 -6.89
C GLY A 285 5.71 -44.83 -7.74
N GLY A 286 5.32 -45.19 -8.97
CA GLY A 286 4.58 -44.32 -9.88
C GLY A 286 3.15 -44.07 -9.41
N ARG A 287 2.67 -42.85 -9.62
CA ARG A 287 1.29 -42.46 -9.31
C ARG A 287 0.69 -41.51 -10.34
N VAL A 288 -0.60 -41.68 -10.58
CA VAL A 288 -1.46 -40.78 -11.35
C VAL A 288 -2.58 -40.30 -10.43
N SER A 289 -2.91 -39.02 -10.51
CA SER A 289 -3.97 -38.40 -9.73
C SER A 289 -4.88 -37.55 -10.61
N LEU A 290 -6.14 -37.46 -10.23
CA LEU A 290 -7.13 -36.58 -10.83
C LEU A 290 -7.97 -35.95 -9.74
N ARG A 291 -7.88 -34.63 -9.60
CA ARG A 291 -8.76 -33.84 -8.72
C ARG A 291 -9.79 -33.09 -9.55
N TYR A 292 -11.06 -33.31 -9.25
CA TYR A 292 -12.19 -32.58 -9.79
C TYR A 292 -12.84 -31.73 -8.70
N ARG A 293 -13.16 -30.48 -8.99
CA ARG A 293 -13.94 -29.59 -8.12
C ARG A 293 -15.10 -28.96 -8.90
N ASN A 294 -16.29 -28.94 -8.32
CA ASN A 294 -17.44 -28.14 -8.75
C ASN A 294 -17.78 -27.14 -7.65
N LEU A 295 -17.50 -25.86 -7.88
CA LEU A 295 -17.58 -24.78 -6.88
C LEU A 295 -19.00 -24.26 -6.58
N ASN A 296 -20.00 -24.71 -7.34
CA ASN A 296 -21.38 -24.25 -7.15
C ASN A 296 -22.36 -25.38 -7.48
N LEU A 297 -22.26 -26.51 -6.80
CA LEU A 297 -23.19 -27.62 -6.96
C LEU A 297 -24.62 -27.15 -6.64
N LEU A 298 -25.59 -27.57 -7.46
CA LEU A 298 -27.02 -27.22 -7.34
C LEU A 298 -27.35 -25.72 -7.34
N HIS A 299 -26.42 -24.84 -7.73
CA HIS A 299 -26.59 -23.38 -7.70
C HIS A 299 -26.87 -22.85 -6.28
N ARG A 300 -26.24 -23.48 -5.26
CA ARG A 300 -26.41 -23.13 -3.84
C ARG A 300 -25.16 -22.59 -3.16
N GLY A 301 -24.03 -22.53 -3.87
CA GLY A 301 -22.71 -22.25 -3.29
C GLY A 301 -22.07 -23.45 -2.60
N HIS A 302 -22.63 -24.65 -2.80
CA HIS A 302 -22.07 -25.89 -2.26
C HIS A 302 -20.92 -26.37 -3.15
N GLU A 303 -19.95 -27.04 -2.56
CA GLU A 303 -18.82 -27.59 -3.32
C GLU A 303 -18.90 -29.11 -3.40
N LEU A 304 -18.55 -29.67 -4.56
CA LEU A 304 -18.30 -31.09 -4.72
C LEU A 304 -16.84 -31.29 -5.15
N GLN A 305 -16.13 -32.14 -4.42
CA GLN A 305 -14.76 -32.53 -4.70
C GLN A 305 -14.70 -34.03 -4.99
N GLY A 306 -13.93 -34.42 -5.99
CA GLY A 306 -13.62 -35.81 -6.30
C GLY A 306 -12.12 -35.95 -6.47
N ASP A 307 -11.50 -36.79 -5.64
CA ASP A 307 -10.07 -37.09 -5.67
C ASP A 307 -9.88 -38.56 -6.03
N LEU A 308 -9.23 -38.80 -7.17
CA LEU A 308 -8.80 -40.12 -7.60
C LEU A 308 -7.27 -40.19 -7.56
N LEU A 309 -6.73 -41.20 -6.89
CA LEU A 309 -5.30 -41.50 -6.85
C LEU A 309 -5.12 -42.98 -7.21
N LEU A 310 -4.29 -43.23 -8.22
CA LEU A 310 -3.88 -44.57 -8.63
C LEU A 310 -2.36 -44.64 -8.55
N ALA A 311 -1.86 -45.29 -7.50
CA ALA A 311 -0.45 -45.55 -7.27
C ALA A 311 -0.17 -47.06 -7.22
N GLU A 312 1.10 -47.46 -7.32
CA GLU A 312 1.51 -48.86 -7.26
C GLU A 312 1.04 -49.56 -5.96
N ARG A 313 1.11 -48.85 -4.83
CA ARG A 313 0.80 -49.40 -3.50
C ARG A 313 -0.48 -48.84 -2.86
N GLN A 314 -1.15 -47.90 -3.51
CA GLN A 314 -2.37 -47.28 -2.97
C GLN A 314 -3.35 -46.90 -4.08
N GLN A 315 -4.64 -47.16 -3.88
CA GLN A 315 -5.72 -46.67 -4.73
C GLN A 315 -6.79 -45.99 -3.87
N LEU A 316 -7.01 -44.69 -4.11
CA LEU A 316 -7.96 -43.88 -3.36
C LEU A 316 -8.98 -43.24 -4.31
N LEU A 317 -10.26 -43.37 -3.98
CA LEU A 317 -11.34 -42.58 -4.54
C LEU A 317 -12.08 -41.91 -3.39
N LEU A 318 -11.98 -40.59 -3.28
CA LEU A 318 -12.65 -39.80 -2.25
C LEU A 318 -13.60 -38.79 -2.90
N THR A 319 -14.86 -38.80 -2.48
CA THR A 319 -15.84 -37.77 -2.85
C THR A 319 -16.22 -36.97 -1.61
N THR A 320 -16.02 -35.66 -1.65
CA THR A 320 -16.36 -34.74 -0.57
C THR A 320 -17.42 -33.76 -1.03
N TYR A 321 -18.52 -33.67 -0.31
CA TYR A 321 -19.54 -32.64 -0.50
C TYR A 321 -19.50 -31.64 0.66
N VAL A 322 -19.27 -30.37 0.33
CA VAL A 322 -19.10 -29.28 1.28
C VAL A 322 -20.37 -28.43 1.29
N LEU A 323 -21.03 -28.37 2.46
CA LEU A 323 -22.17 -27.52 2.71
C LEU A 323 -21.71 -26.34 3.59
N PRO A 324 -21.57 -25.14 3.03
CA PRO A 324 -21.19 -23.96 3.80
C PRO A 324 -22.31 -23.53 4.75
N ASP A 325 -21.94 -23.07 5.95
CA ASP A 325 -22.88 -22.37 6.84
C ASP A 325 -23.22 -20.99 6.25
N MET A 326 -24.51 -20.61 6.27
CA MET A 326 -24.96 -19.40 5.59
C MET A 326 -24.66 -18.10 6.38
N ASP A 327 -24.38 -18.20 7.67
CA ASP A 327 -24.17 -17.06 8.57
C ASP A 327 -22.73 -16.95 9.05
N ARG A 328 -22.03 -18.08 9.17
CA ARG A 328 -20.65 -18.16 9.64
C ARG A 328 -19.71 -18.51 8.49
N LEU A 329 -18.74 -17.65 8.22
CA LEU A 329 -17.76 -17.86 7.16
C LEU A 329 -16.91 -19.13 7.39
N ASP A 330 -16.47 -19.35 8.63
CA ASP A 330 -15.51 -20.39 8.99
C ASP A 330 -16.14 -21.75 9.34
N SER A 331 -17.46 -21.89 9.15
CA SER A 331 -18.18 -23.13 9.46
C SER A 331 -18.74 -23.77 8.20
N GLN A 332 -18.60 -25.09 8.10
CA GLN A 332 -19.05 -25.87 6.95
C GLN A 332 -19.22 -27.33 7.34
N THR A 333 -20.26 -27.98 6.83
CA THR A 333 -20.42 -29.43 6.96
C THR A 333 -19.76 -30.14 5.80
N LEU A 334 -18.94 -31.15 6.10
CA LEU A 334 -18.28 -32.01 5.13
C LEU A 334 -18.92 -33.39 5.16
N LEU A 335 -19.46 -33.84 4.04
CA LEU A 335 -19.91 -35.22 3.85
C LEU A 335 -18.93 -35.91 2.94
N ARG A 336 -18.24 -36.95 3.43
CA ARG A 336 -17.22 -37.67 2.66
C ARG A 336 -17.64 -39.12 2.50
N VAL A 337 -17.42 -39.63 1.29
CA VAL A 337 -17.55 -41.04 0.97
C VAL A 337 -16.28 -41.44 0.22
N GLY A 338 -15.61 -42.47 0.71
CA GLY A 338 -14.30 -42.86 0.22
C GLY A 338 -14.14 -44.38 0.10
N PHE A 339 -13.35 -44.77 -0.88
CA PHE A 339 -12.76 -46.09 -1.02
C PHE A 339 -11.25 -45.94 -0.98
N ASP A 340 -10.57 -46.61 -0.06
CA ASP A 340 -9.11 -46.65 0.03
C ASP A 340 -8.64 -48.10 0.07
N ARG A 341 -7.65 -48.40 -0.76
CA ARG A 341 -6.96 -49.68 -0.77
C ARG A 341 -5.47 -49.44 -0.70
N GLU A 342 -4.82 -50.04 0.30
CA GLU A 342 -3.38 -49.93 0.50
C GLU A 342 -2.77 -51.33 0.56
N GLU A 343 -1.72 -51.54 -0.24
CA GLU A 343 -0.99 -52.79 -0.33
C GLU A 343 0.47 -52.53 0.02
N THR A 344 0.89 -53.06 1.17
CA THR A 344 2.27 -52.96 1.67
C THR A 344 2.88 -54.35 1.83
N GLU A 345 4.20 -54.42 2.06
CA GLU A 345 4.87 -55.70 2.31
C GLU A 345 4.35 -56.43 3.56
N SER A 346 3.71 -55.71 4.48
CA SER A 346 3.27 -56.24 5.78
C SER A 346 1.76 -56.43 5.91
N TYR A 347 0.94 -55.77 5.08
CA TYR A 347 -0.54 -55.87 5.13
C TYR A 347 -1.21 -55.42 3.82
N ASP A 348 -2.41 -55.95 3.57
CA ASP A 348 -3.37 -55.49 2.55
C ASP A 348 -4.60 -54.97 3.30
N ASN A 349 -4.94 -53.68 3.10
CA ASN A 349 -6.09 -53.04 3.71
C ASN A 349 -7.04 -52.52 2.64
N GLN A 350 -8.34 -52.72 2.86
CA GLN A 350 -9.41 -52.22 2.01
C GLN A 350 -10.51 -51.63 2.88
N GLU A 351 -10.77 -50.34 2.70
CA GLU A 351 -11.75 -49.61 3.47
C GLU A 351 -12.74 -48.89 2.56
N LEU A 352 -14.03 -49.06 2.89
CA LEU A 352 -15.08 -48.20 2.41
C LEU A 352 -15.63 -47.44 3.61
N PHE A 353 -15.60 -46.12 3.53
CA PHE A 353 -16.03 -45.28 4.65
C PHE A 353 -17.00 -44.18 4.19
N ALA A 354 -17.82 -43.75 5.13
CA ALA A 354 -18.67 -42.58 5.01
C ALA A 354 -18.61 -41.80 6.32
N GLU A 355 -18.27 -40.53 6.24
CA GLU A 355 -18.12 -39.67 7.42
C GLU A 355 -18.82 -38.32 7.20
N ALA A 356 -19.24 -37.72 8.32
CA ALA A 356 -19.84 -36.40 8.36
C ALA A 356 -19.15 -35.58 9.46
N GLU A 357 -18.59 -34.43 9.08
CA GLU A 357 -17.86 -33.51 9.94
C GLU A 357 -18.55 -32.13 9.85
N TYR A 358 -18.62 -31.37 10.96
CA TYR A 358 -19.22 -30.02 11.02
C TYR A 358 -18.20 -28.97 11.47
#